data_AF-A0A1P9X383-F1
#
_entry.id   AF-A0A1P9X383-F1
#
_cell.length_a   1.000
_cell.length_b   1.000
_cell.length_c   1.000
_cell.angle_alpha   90.00
_cell.angle_beta   90.00
_cell.angle_gamma   90.00
#
_symmetry.space_group_name_H-M   'P 1'
#
loop_
_entity.id
_entity.type
_entity.pdbx_description
1 polymer ?
#
loop_
_entity_poly.entity_id
_entity_poly.type
_entity_poly.pdbx_seq_one_letter_code
_entity_poly.pdbx_strand_id
1 'polypeptide(L)'
;MKALIGVVIITCLLSVSSKAQSATPAKLHFLNVINGLSKPEIKTANEMKKPILLKSRTWVTIQTAGDSLGLILNGKPYSIRFEPNKEYYFVLQANYTGWVITEKSEREFILTAAVNSAKGPEIYVLSSVTD
;
A
#
# COMPACT_ATOMS: atom_id res chain seq x y z
N MET A 1 -5.50 -44.89 22.98
CA MET A 1 -6.38 -43.95 22.25
C MET A 1 -6.38 -42.52 22.80
N LYS A 2 -6.38 -42.28 24.12
CA LYS A 2 -6.37 -40.92 24.70
C LYS A 2 -5.15 -40.06 24.31
N ALA A 3 -3.96 -40.67 24.21
CA ALA A 3 -2.73 -39.97 23.82
C ALA A 3 -2.73 -39.48 22.35
N LEU A 4 -3.39 -40.22 21.46
CA LEU A 4 -3.42 -39.91 20.03
C LEU A 4 -4.30 -38.69 19.72
N ILE A 5 -5.39 -38.52 20.48
CA ILE A 5 -6.27 -37.35 20.42
C ILE A 5 -5.52 -36.09 20.88
N GLY A 6 -4.69 -36.22 21.93
CA GLY A 6 -3.86 -35.10 22.42
C GLY A 6 -2.87 -34.59 21.37
N VAL A 7 -2.21 -35.49 20.64
CA VAL A 7 -1.26 -35.13 19.58
C VAL A 7 -1.94 -34.39 18.43
N VAL A 8 -3.13 -34.85 18.00
CA VAL A 8 -3.91 -34.21 16.93
C VAL A 8 -4.38 -32.80 17.32
N ILE A 9 -4.77 -32.60 18.58
CA ILE A 9 -5.18 -31.28 19.07
C ILE A 9 -3.98 -30.31 19.07
N ILE A 10 -2.79 -30.77 19.50
CA ILE A 10 -1.58 -29.94 19.53
C ILE A 10 -1.14 -29.56 18.11
N THR A 11 -1.16 -30.47 17.14
CA THR A 11 -0.81 -30.16 15.75
C THR A 11 -1.85 -29.25 15.08
N CYS A 12 -3.14 -29.40 15.39
CA CYS A 12 -4.16 -28.44 14.96
C CYS A 12 -3.97 -27.04 15.59
N LEU A 13 -3.65 -26.95 16.89
CA LEU A 13 -3.39 -25.64 17.52
C LEU A 13 -2.13 -24.96 16.95
N LEU A 14 -1.06 -25.72 16.74
CA LEU A 14 0.18 -25.18 16.14
C LEU A 14 -0.06 -24.67 14.72
N SER A 15 -0.80 -25.40 13.89
CA SER A 15 -1.09 -24.99 12.51
C SER A 15 -2.03 -23.79 12.39
N VAL A 16 -2.95 -23.59 13.35
CA VAL A 16 -3.78 -22.38 13.44
C VAL A 16 -2.96 -21.18 13.91
N SER A 17 -2.00 -21.39 14.82
CA SER A 17 -1.15 -20.34 15.37
C SER A 17 -0.19 -19.76 14.34
N SER A 18 0.36 -20.60 13.44
CA SER A 18 1.28 -20.16 12.37
C SER A 18 0.62 -19.21 11.37
N LYS A 19 -0.70 -19.33 11.13
CA LYS A 19 -1.43 -18.46 10.20
C LYS A 19 -1.83 -17.10 10.80
N ALA A 20 -1.87 -16.98 12.13
CA ALA A 20 -2.18 -15.73 12.82
C ALA A 20 -0.97 -14.78 12.90
N GLN A 21 0.22 -15.25 12.55
CA GLN A 21 1.49 -14.53 12.71
C GLN A 21 2.00 -13.88 11.42
N SER A 22 1.19 -13.83 10.35
CA SER A 22 1.51 -13.01 9.19
C SER A 22 1.22 -11.56 9.55
N ALA A 23 2.25 -10.71 9.56
CA ALA A 23 2.11 -9.29 9.84
C ALA A 23 1.06 -8.69 8.88
N THR A 24 -0.04 -8.19 9.45
CA THR A 24 -1.09 -7.52 8.67
C THR A 24 -0.49 -6.32 7.93
N PRO A 25 -0.64 -6.26 6.58
CA PRO A 25 0.06 -5.27 5.79
C PRO A 25 -0.44 -3.86 6.09
N ALA A 26 0.47 -2.89 6.06
CA ALA A 26 0.10 -1.48 5.97
C ALA A 26 -0.51 -1.21 4.59
N LYS A 27 -1.54 -0.37 4.52
CA LYS A 27 -2.19 0.03 3.27
C LYS A 27 -1.92 1.49 2.97
N LEU A 28 -1.46 1.77 1.76
CA LEU A 28 -1.12 3.09 1.29
C LEU A 28 -2.04 3.43 0.12
N HIS A 29 -2.93 4.39 0.30
CA HIS A 29 -3.89 4.83 -0.69
C HIS A 29 -3.35 6.08 -1.40
N PHE A 30 -3.19 5.99 -2.71
CA PHE A 30 -2.74 7.09 -3.55
C PHE A 30 -3.83 7.47 -4.54
N LEU A 31 -4.20 8.74 -4.57
CA LEU A 31 -5.14 9.29 -5.53
C LEU A 31 -4.43 10.28 -6.44
N ASN A 32 -4.46 10.04 -7.74
CA ASN A 32 -3.97 11.00 -8.71
C ASN A 32 -5.09 11.91 -9.23
N VAL A 33 -5.09 13.18 -8.83
CA VAL A 33 -6.04 14.20 -9.33
C VAL A 33 -5.47 15.07 -10.44
N ILE A 34 -4.24 14.78 -10.92
CA ILE A 34 -3.61 15.53 -12.00
C ILE A 34 -4.33 15.23 -13.31
N ASN A 35 -4.82 16.28 -13.98
CA ASN A 35 -5.37 16.20 -15.32
C ASN A 35 -4.23 16.35 -16.35
N GLY A 36 -4.09 15.40 -17.29
CA GLY A 36 -3.12 15.48 -18.38
C GLY A 36 -2.35 14.18 -18.64
N LEU A 37 -1.31 14.26 -19.49
CA LEU A 37 -0.48 13.13 -19.89
C LEU A 37 0.56 12.71 -18.83
N SER A 38 0.77 13.53 -17.79
CA SER A 38 1.66 13.18 -16.70
C SER A 38 1.10 11.99 -15.93
N LYS A 39 1.86 10.89 -15.91
CA LYS A 39 1.55 9.69 -15.14
C LYS A 39 2.62 9.57 -14.05
N PRO A 40 2.38 10.11 -12.84
CA PRO A 40 3.29 9.91 -11.73
C PRO A 40 3.56 8.42 -11.54
N GLU A 41 4.83 8.08 -11.39
CA GLU A 41 5.26 6.72 -11.13
C GLU A 41 5.64 6.60 -9.66
N ILE A 42 5.15 5.55 -9.02
CA ILE A 42 5.62 5.13 -7.71
C ILE A 42 6.56 3.95 -7.93
N LYS A 43 7.85 4.12 -7.60
CA LYS A 43 8.79 3.00 -7.50
C LYS A 43 8.99 2.65 -6.05
N THR A 44 9.15 1.37 -5.77
CA THR A 44 9.45 0.88 -4.43
C THR A 44 10.90 0.46 -4.37
N ALA A 45 11.55 0.60 -3.20
CA ALA A 45 12.93 0.17 -3.00
C ALA A 45 13.13 -1.32 -3.32
N ASN A 46 12.10 -2.14 -3.09
CA ASN A 46 12.13 -3.59 -3.31
C ASN A 46 11.79 -4.00 -4.76
N GLU A 47 11.04 -3.19 -5.52
CA GLU A 47 10.64 -3.50 -6.90
C GLU A 47 10.87 -2.33 -7.86
N MET A 48 12.11 -1.84 -7.97
CA MET A 48 12.45 -0.73 -8.88
C MET A 48 12.15 -1.01 -10.37
N LYS A 49 12.06 -2.29 -10.77
CA LYS A 49 11.82 -2.73 -12.15
C LYS A 49 10.34 -2.75 -12.55
N LYS A 50 9.41 -2.59 -11.61
CA LYS A 50 7.95 -2.58 -11.85
C LYS A 50 7.31 -1.34 -11.23
N PRO A 51 7.46 -0.16 -11.85
CA PRO A 51 6.82 1.06 -11.35
C PRO A 51 5.29 0.90 -11.35
N ILE A 52 4.67 1.38 -10.29
CA ILE A 52 3.22 1.52 -10.20
C ILE A 52 2.84 2.84 -10.83
N LEU A 53 2.17 2.77 -12.00
CA LEU A 53 1.76 3.93 -12.77
C LEU A 53 0.43 4.48 -12.27
N LEU A 54 0.44 5.71 -11.78
CA LEU A 54 -0.78 6.39 -11.34
C LEU A 54 -1.45 7.08 -12.52
N LYS A 55 -2.43 6.40 -13.14
CA LYS A 55 -3.27 6.99 -14.19
C LYS A 55 -4.06 8.19 -13.65
N SER A 56 -4.42 9.12 -14.53
CA SER A 56 -5.21 10.30 -14.15
C SER A 56 -6.56 9.88 -13.56
N ARG A 57 -6.99 10.55 -12.48
CA ARG A 57 -8.25 10.28 -11.76
C ARG A 57 -8.37 8.83 -11.32
N THR A 58 -7.26 8.25 -10.87
CA THR A 58 -7.22 6.85 -10.43
C THR A 58 -6.75 6.77 -9.00
N TRP A 59 -7.43 5.94 -8.23
CA TRP A 59 -7.07 5.54 -6.88
C TRP A 59 -6.34 4.20 -6.96
N VAL A 60 -5.14 4.16 -6.38
CA VAL A 60 -4.34 2.96 -6.19
C VAL A 60 -4.15 2.67 -4.70
N THR A 61 -4.20 1.40 -4.31
CA THR A 61 -3.87 0.94 -2.95
C THR A 61 -2.67 0.02 -3.01
N ILE A 62 -1.60 0.37 -2.30
CA ILE A 62 -0.39 -0.43 -2.15
C ILE A 62 -0.41 -1.09 -0.76
N GLN A 63 -0.30 -2.41 -0.70
CA GLN A 63 -0.20 -3.16 0.55
C GLN A 63 1.24 -3.61 0.76
N THR A 64 1.82 -3.34 1.94
CA THR A 64 3.19 -3.72 2.29
C THR A 64 3.23 -4.41 3.65
N ALA A 65 3.91 -5.57 3.72
CA ALA A 65 4.09 -6.31 4.97
C ALA A 65 5.35 -5.87 5.76
N GLY A 66 6.19 -4.99 5.20
CA GLY A 66 7.44 -4.53 5.82
C GLY A 66 7.33 -3.20 6.56
N ASP A 67 8.17 -3.03 7.59
CA ASP A 67 8.23 -1.87 8.48
C ASP A 67 8.55 -0.53 7.78
N SER A 68 9.09 -0.56 6.56
CA SER A 68 9.43 0.63 5.80
C SER A 68 9.29 0.36 4.31
N LEU A 69 8.61 1.26 3.60
CA LEU A 69 8.57 1.26 2.15
C LEU A 69 9.29 2.51 1.65
N GLY A 70 10.46 2.31 1.05
CA GLY A 70 11.13 3.37 0.31
C GLY A 70 10.37 3.63 -0.98
N LEU A 71 9.67 4.75 -1.06
CA LEU A 71 8.98 5.21 -2.27
C LEU A 71 9.91 6.15 -3.03
N ILE A 72 10.03 6.01 -4.35
CA ILE A 72 10.68 7.03 -5.17
C ILE A 72 9.57 7.75 -5.93
N LEU A 73 9.38 9.02 -5.58
CA LEU A 73 8.35 9.91 -6.14
C LEU A 73 9.06 11.06 -6.84
N ASN A 74 8.79 11.23 -8.15
CA ASN A 74 9.44 12.25 -8.97
C ASN A 74 10.99 12.21 -8.90
N GLY A 75 11.55 11.00 -8.83
CA GLY A 75 13.00 10.80 -8.67
C GLY A 75 13.56 11.09 -7.27
N LYS A 76 12.73 11.49 -6.30
CA LYS A 76 13.15 11.73 -4.91
C LYS A 76 12.76 10.55 -4.01
N PRO A 77 13.69 10.04 -3.17
CA PRO A 77 13.36 9.01 -2.20
C PRO A 77 12.52 9.60 -1.05
N TYR A 78 11.44 8.93 -0.73
CA TYR A 78 10.57 9.12 0.42
C TYR A 78 10.63 7.84 1.24
N SER A 79 11.34 7.87 2.36
CA SER A 79 11.39 6.76 3.31
C SER A 79 10.48 7.09 4.47
N ILE A 80 9.30 6.48 4.51
CA ILE A 80 8.35 6.62 5.61
C ILE A 80 8.21 5.26 6.26
N ARG A 81 8.32 5.24 7.60
CA ARG A 81 8.06 4.05 8.38
C ARG A 81 6.54 3.88 8.48
N PHE A 82 6.03 2.76 7.98
CA PHE A 82 4.61 2.47 8.00
C PHE A 82 4.33 1.43 9.08
N GLU A 83 3.35 1.71 9.92
CA GLU A 83 2.95 0.78 10.97
C GLU A 83 2.06 -0.33 10.38
N PRO A 84 2.26 -1.60 10.79
CA PRO A 84 1.37 -2.68 10.42
C PRO A 84 -0.09 -2.37 10.75
N ASN A 85 -1.01 -2.83 9.91
CA ASN A 85 -2.46 -2.62 10.07
C ASN A 85 -2.92 -1.15 10.10
N LYS A 86 -2.07 -0.19 9.69
CA LYS A 86 -2.49 1.20 9.47
C LYS A 86 -2.76 1.49 8.00
N GLU A 87 -3.65 2.45 7.79
CA GLU A 87 -4.00 2.98 6.48
C GLU A 87 -3.53 4.42 6.36
N TYR A 88 -2.87 4.73 5.25
CA TYR A 88 -2.32 6.06 4.97
C TYR A 88 -2.89 6.56 3.64
N TYR A 89 -3.24 7.85 3.59
CA TYR A 89 -3.98 8.42 2.49
C TYR A 89 -3.23 9.60 1.87
N PHE A 90 -2.95 9.50 0.57
CA PHE A 90 -2.14 10.46 -0.14
C PHE A 90 -2.84 10.96 -1.41
N VAL A 91 -2.84 12.26 -1.62
CA VAL A 91 -3.34 12.89 -2.85
C VAL A 91 -2.18 13.50 -3.62
N LEU A 92 -2.08 13.12 -4.90
CA LEU A 92 -1.15 13.70 -5.86
C LEU A 92 -1.87 14.78 -6.66
N GLN A 93 -1.33 15.99 -6.59
CA GLN A 93 -1.88 17.18 -7.24
C GLN A 93 -0.81 17.92 -8.02
N ALA A 94 -1.22 18.63 -9.07
CA ALA A 94 -0.33 19.45 -9.87
C ALA A 94 0.13 20.67 -9.07
N ASN A 95 1.35 21.13 -9.32
CA ASN A 95 1.91 22.37 -8.81
C ASN A 95 2.68 23.08 -9.94
N TYR A 96 3.02 24.36 -9.77
CA TYR A 96 3.74 25.18 -10.75
C TYR A 96 5.03 24.55 -11.29
N THR A 97 5.68 23.69 -10.50
CA THR A 97 6.95 23.04 -10.85
C THR A 97 6.81 21.54 -11.17
N GLY A 98 5.58 21.02 -11.24
CA GLY A 98 5.32 19.60 -11.51
C GLY A 98 4.13 19.08 -10.72
N TRP A 99 4.40 18.16 -9.80
CA TRP A 99 3.37 17.62 -8.91
C TRP A 99 3.91 17.42 -7.51
N VAL A 100 3.00 17.45 -6.54
CA VAL A 100 3.29 17.24 -5.13
C VAL A 100 2.38 16.16 -4.58
N ILE A 101 2.89 15.44 -3.59
CA ILE A 101 2.13 14.48 -2.80
C ILE A 101 1.81 15.12 -1.45
N THR A 102 0.57 14.98 -1.00
CA THR A 102 0.13 15.45 0.31
C THR A 102 -0.57 14.32 1.04
N GLU A 103 -0.21 14.12 2.30
CA GLU A 103 -0.96 13.24 3.19
C GLU A 103 -2.27 13.92 3.60
N LYS A 104 -3.34 13.13 3.70
CA LYS A 104 -4.69 13.57 4.02
C LYS A 104 -5.32 12.63 5.04
N SER A 105 -6.36 13.12 5.71
CA SER A 105 -7.25 12.21 6.44
C SER A 105 -8.04 11.33 5.46
N GLU A 106 -8.50 10.17 5.92
CA GLU A 106 -9.40 9.28 5.16
C GLU A 106 -10.60 10.07 4.60
N ARG A 107 -11.25 10.88 5.44
CA ARG A 107 -12.42 11.66 5.04
C ARG A 107 -12.11 12.62 3.89
N GLU A 108 -11.02 13.38 3.99
CA GLU A 108 -10.60 14.29 2.92
C GLU A 108 -10.26 13.54 1.64
N PHE A 109 -9.59 12.40 1.76
CA PHE A 109 -9.23 11.55 0.63
C PHE A 109 -10.48 11.04 -0.11
N ILE A 110 -11.44 10.47 0.61
CA ILE A 110 -12.68 9.93 0.04
C ILE A 110 -13.50 11.04 -0.63
N LEU A 111 -13.62 12.21 0.02
CA LEU A 111 -14.27 13.38 -0.58
C LEU A 111 -13.55 13.82 -1.86
N THR A 112 -12.22 13.86 -1.84
CA THR A 112 -11.42 14.24 -3.01
C THR A 112 -11.60 13.23 -4.16
N ALA A 113 -11.62 11.94 -3.85
CA ALA A 113 -11.85 10.87 -4.83
C ALA A 113 -13.24 11.00 -5.46
N ALA A 114 -14.27 11.27 -4.65
CA ALA A 114 -15.65 11.46 -5.12
C ALA A 114 -15.78 12.69 -6.03
N VAL A 115 -15.27 13.85 -5.59
CA VAL A 115 -15.32 15.10 -6.37
C VAL A 115 -14.59 14.98 -7.72
N ASN A 116 -13.51 14.21 -7.77
CA ASN A 116 -12.74 14.00 -9.00
C ASN A 116 -13.24 12.81 -9.84
N SER A 117 -14.33 12.15 -9.45
CA SER A 117 -14.86 10.96 -10.12
C SER A 117 -13.78 9.89 -10.33
N ALA A 118 -13.01 9.62 -9.29
CA ALA A 118 -11.85 8.73 -9.37
C ALA A 118 -12.27 7.27 -9.62
N LYS A 119 -11.49 6.55 -10.41
CA LYS A 119 -11.63 5.10 -10.64
C LYS A 119 -10.73 4.32 -9.69
N GLY A 120 -11.20 3.21 -9.13
CA GLY A 120 -10.40 2.32 -8.27
C GLY A 120 -11.15 1.87 -7.01
N PRO A 121 -10.44 1.31 -6.00
CA PRO A 121 -8.98 1.17 -5.95
C PRO A 121 -8.41 0.06 -6.86
N GLU A 122 -7.34 0.36 -7.61
CA GLU A 122 -6.46 -0.66 -8.18
C GLU A 122 -5.48 -1.14 -7.07
N ILE A 123 -5.40 -2.44 -6.78
CA ILE A 123 -4.66 -2.96 -5.62
C ILE A 123 -3.33 -3.59 -6.05
N TYR A 124 -2.24 -3.21 -5.36
CA TYR A 124 -0.90 -3.77 -5.53
C TYR A 124 -0.43 -4.34 -4.19
N VAL A 125 -0.08 -5.62 -4.17
CA VAL A 125 0.46 -6.29 -2.98
C VAL A 125 1.97 -6.45 -3.16
N LEU A 126 2.74 -5.76 -2.33
CA LEU A 126 4.19 -5.92 -2.28
C LEU A 126 4.48 -7.05 -1.30
N SER A 127 4.75 -8.24 -1.82
CA SER A 127 5.23 -9.36 -1.03
C SER A 127 6.62 -9.01 -0.49
N SER A 128 6.82 -9.13 0.83
CA SER A 128 8.17 -9.18 1.40
C SER A 128 8.91 -10.33 0.73
N VAL A 129 10.03 -10.03 0.05
CA VAL A 129 10.98 -11.08 -0.34
C VAL A 129 11.37 -11.77 0.96
N THR A 130 10.88 -12.99 1.11
CA THR A 130 11.33 -13.92 2.14
C THR A 130 12.56 -14.56 1.51
N ASP A 131 13.74 -14.01 1.80
CA ASP A 131 14.99 -14.76 1.66
C ASP A 131 15.17 -15.62 2.91
#